data_AF-A0A0F9D7E2-F1
#
_entry.id   AF-A0A0F9D7E2-F1
#
_cell.length_a   1.000
_cell.length_b   1.000
_cell.length_c   1.000
_cell.angle_alpha   90.00
_cell.angle_beta   90.00
_cell.angle_gamma   90.00
#
_symmetry.space_group_name_H-M   'P 1'
#
loop_
_entity.id
_entity.type
_entity.pdbx_description
1 polymer ?
#
loop_
_entity_poly.entity_id
_entity_poly.type
_entity_poly.pdbx_seq_one_letter_code
_entity_poly.pdbx_strand_id
1 'polypeptide(L)' 'MEKSLRYRVKTTISVKGQITWENTVDGEGYTEAEILEKSDSLVKALEQRYPPTMETK' A
#
# COMPACT_ATOMS: atom_id res chain seq x y z
N MET A 1 -24.08 -11.39 0.29
CA MET A 1 -22.79 -11.61 0.99
C MET A 1 -22.32 -10.27 1.47
N GLU A 2 -21.99 -10.16 2.75
CA GLU A 2 -21.37 -8.95 3.28
C GLU A 2 -19.92 -8.91 2.79
N LYS A 3 -19.49 -7.79 2.19
CA LYS A 3 -18.13 -7.64 1.69
C LYS A 3 -17.25 -7.12 2.83
N SER A 4 -16.15 -7.81 3.10
CA SER A 4 -15.17 -7.40 4.11
C SER A 4 -13.80 -7.21 3.47
N LEU A 5 -13.10 -6.15 3.84
CA LEU A 5 -11.78 -5.83 3.29
C LEU A 5 -10.83 -5.47 4.43
N ARG A 6 -9.69 -6.14 4.48
CA ARG A 6 -8.64 -5.92 5.45
C ARG A 6 -7.37 -5.50 4.73
N TYR A 7 -6.82 -4.37 5.17
CA TYR A 7 -5.53 -3.89 4.74
C TYR A 7 -4.49 -4.11 5.83
N ARG A 8 -3.34 -4.65 5.45
CA ARG A 8 -2.14 -4.66 6.28
C ARG A 8 -1.03 -3.96 5.51
N VAL A 9 -0.52 -2.88 6.08
CA VAL A 9 0.61 -2.14 5.51
C VAL A 9 1.72 -2.08 6.54
N LYS A 10 2.90 -2.56 6.17
CA LYS A 10 4.13 -2.37 6.91
C LYS A 10 5.00 -1.39 6.12
N THR A 11 5.29 -0.25 6.74
CA THR A 11 6.13 0.79 6.15
C THR A 11 7.48 0.78 6.86
N THR A 12 8.56 0.69 6.11
CA THR A 12 9.93 0.80 6.62
C THR A 12 10.59 1.99 5.96
N ILE A 13 11.10 2.93 6.76
CA ILE A 13 11.88 4.08 6.29
C ILE A 13 13.30 3.88 6.78
N SER A 14 14.25 3.80 5.86
CA SER A 14 15.67 3.68 6.21
C SER A 14 16.27 5.04 6.55
N VAL A 15 17.41 5.03 7.25
CA VAL A 15 18.19 6.25 7.55
C VAL A 15 18.69 6.98 6.30
N LYS A 16 18.72 6.29 5.14
CA LYS A 16 19.06 6.86 3.83
C LYS A 16 17.84 7.40 3.08
N GLY A 17 16.67 7.45 3.72
CA GLY A 17 15.43 7.94 3.10
C GLY A 17 14.77 6.96 2.14
N GLN A 18 15.26 5.72 2.03
CA GLN A 18 14.59 4.69 1.24
C GLN A 18 13.32 4.23 1.96
N ILE A 19 12.20 4.25 1.26
CA ILE A 19 10.90 3.85 1.77
C ILE A 19 10.51 2.53 1.11
N THR A 20 10.20 1.53 1.93
CA THR A 20 9.70 0.22 1.48
C THR A 20 8.34 -0.02 2.09
N TRP A 21 7.37 -0.40 1.25
CA TRP A 21 6.03 -0.78 1.66
C TRP A 21 5.81 -2.26 1.40
N GLU A 22 5.40 -3.00 2.43
CA GLU A 22 4.86 -4.35 2.29
C GLU A 22 3.36 -4.28 2.57
N ASN A 23 2.55 -4.55 1.56
CA ASN A 23 1.10 -4.43 1.58
C ASN A 23 0.43 -5.79 1.34
N THR A 24 -0.60 -6.07 2.14
CA THR A 24 -1.48 -7.23 2.01
C THR A 24 -2.92 -6.72 1.99
N VAL A 25 -3.68 -7.16 0.99
CA VAL A 25 -5.10 -6.85 0.84
C VAL A 25 -5.85 -8.17 0.87
N ASP A 26 -6.60 -8.40 1.94
CA ASP A 26 -7.48 -9.57 2.07
C ASP A 26 -8.92 -9.10 1.88
N GLY A 27 -9.64 -9.73 0.95
CA GLY A 27 -11.03 -9.39 0.64
C GLY A 27 -11.93 -10.62 0.65
N GLU A 28 -12.92 -10.64 1.53
CA GLU A 28 -13.98 -11.66 1.48
C GLU A 28 -15.17 -11.14 0.67
N GLY A 29 -15.65 -11.96 -0.26
CA GLY A 29 -16.73 -11.57 -1.18
C GLY A 29 -16.29 -10.59 -2.29
N TYR A 30 -14.99 -10.40 -2.47
CA TYR A 30 -14.38 -9.71 -3.60
C TYR A 30 -13.80 -10.71 -4.59
N THR A 31 -13.81 -10.32 -5.87
CA THR A 31 -13.04 -11.01 -6.91
C THR A 31 -11.56 -10.65 -6.80
N GLU A 32 -10.71 -11.51 -7.33
CA GLU A 32 -9.27 -11.26 -7.41
C GLU A 32 -8.95 -9.93 -8.12
N ALA A 33 -9.69 -9.62 -9.20
CA ALA A 33 -9.54 -8.37 -9.94
C ALA A 33 -9.84 -7.14 -9.07
N GLU A 34 -10.91 -7.18 -8.27
CA GLU A 34 -11.22 -6.10 -7.31
C GLU A 34 -10.12 -5.98 -6.24
N ILE A 35 -9.57 -7.09 -5.74
CA ILE A 35 -8.49 -7.07 -4.74
C ILE A 35 -7.22 -6.42 -5.33
N LEU A 36 -6.86 -6.76 -6.56
CA LEU A 36 -5.70 -6.17 -7.25
C LEU A 36 -5.88 -4.66 -7.45
N GLU A 37 -7.05 -4.21 -7.91
CA GLU A 37 -7.35 -2.78 -8.06
C GLU A 37 -7.26 -2.02 -6.72
N LYS A 38 -7.74 -2.65 -5.63
CA LYS A 38 -7.61 -2.08 -4.27
C LYS A 38 -6.15 -2.04 -3.80
N SER A 39 -5.34 -3.03 -4.17
CA SER A 39 -3.90 -3.05 -3.88
C SER A 39 -3.17 -1.90 -4.58
N ASP A 40 -3.41 -1.71 -5.88
CA ASP A 40 -2.77 -0.64 -6.66
C ASP A 40 -3.16 0.74 -6.15
N SER A 41 -4.44 0.90 -5.79
CA SER A 41 -4.96 2.14 -5.19
C SER A 41 -4.27 2.45 -3.85
N LEU A 42 -3.99 1.42 -3.04
CA LEU A 42 -3.30 1.56 -1.76
C LEU A 42 -1.83 1.96 -1.97
N VAL A 43 -1.13 1.38 -2.94
CA VAL A 43 0.26 1.76 -3.27
C VAL A 43 0.33 3.23 -3.65
N LYS A 44 -0.54 3.69 -4.56
CA LYS A 44 -0.59 5.12 -4.98
C LYS A 44 -0.82 6.06 -3.80
N ALA A 45 -1.71 5.69 -2.88
CA ALA A 45 -1.97 6.49 -1.69
C ALA A 45 -0.75 6.55 -0.75
N LEU A 46 0.00 5.45 -0.64
CA LEU A 46 1.23 5.39 0.17
C LEU A 46 2.35 6.21 -0.44
N GLU A 47 2.52 6.19 -1.76
CA GLU A 47 3.49 7.03 -2.48
C GLU A 47 3.24 8.54 -2.26
N GLN A 48 1.97 8.95 -2.28
CA GLN A 48 1.60 10.35 -2.01
C GLN A 48 1.82 10.73 -0.54
N ARG A 49 1.52 9.81 0.37
CA ARG A 49 1.62 10.05 1.82
C ARG A 49 3.06 10.08 2.31
N TYR A 50 3.92 9.26 1.69
CA TYR A 50 5.32 9.09 2.02
C TYR A 50 6.16 9.34 0.76
N PRO A 51 6.28 10.61 0.32
CA PRO A 51 7.08 10.92 -0.84
C PRO A 51 8.53 10.48 -0.60
N PRO A 52 9.24 9.96 -1.62
CA PRO A 52 10.66 9.71 -1.49
C PRO A 52 11.34 11.00 -1.07
N THR A 53 12.14 10.96 -0.01
CA THR A 53 13.02 12.07 0.32
C THR A 53 14.06 12.13 -0.79
N MET A 54 13.78 12.87 -1.85
CA MET A 54 14.83 13.30 -2.77
C MET A 54 15.84 14.06 -1.91
N GLU A 55 17.03 13.50 -1.75
CA GLU A 55 18.16 14.20 -1.15
C GLU A 55 18.21 15.58 -1.80
N THR A 56 17.98 16.61 -1.00
CA THR A 56 18.28 17.96 -1.41
C THR A 56 19.80 18.02 -1.46
N LYS A 57 20.33 17.89 -2.68
CA LYS A 57 21.69 18.19 -3.17
C LYS A 57 22.85 18.20 -2.17
#